data_AF-A0AAJ5VY50-F1
#
_entry.id   AF-A0AAJ5VY50-F1
#
_cell.length_a   1.000
_cell.length_b   1.000
_cell.length_c   1.000
_cell.angle_alpha   90.00
_cell.angle_beta   90.00
_cell.angle_gamma   90.00
#
_symmetry.space_group_name_H-M   'P 1'
#
loop_
_entity.id
_entity.type
_entity.pdbx_description
1 polymer ?
#
loop_
_entity_poly.entity_id
_entity_poly.type
_entity_poly.pdbx_seq_one_letter_code
_entity_poly.pdbx_strand_id
1 'polypeptide(L)'
;MSEATPGTPATPGTPATPGTPGTPDATRRAWTFLPVGVVGAVAALLPWLITGGRMPLQNLWSEIPPDVPVVLLPFHPYTATLVAAILLFGAALVGVAGRALGSRRTRWATLLLLAGAIATQAIAVAQSAATTRSTLPDGREADLYVTALTTGAVLTIGVGAGVVALLAKAPRAGAVVALAVGAVAAGPWLSALIVPFGTVPTEIPPLLTLVQWVPPMLAGAAIAWAGIGSAGRILAGVAALAIVWIGPAALTGVGYALGSRVLWNDPAGMIEGAVQVFTLALLTPELAWRPIVACLVTAALGLGIRAALRRRRSGEEGARDA
;
A
#
# COMPACT_ATOMS: atom_id res chain seq x y z
N MET A 1 -57.38 -34.30 -55.95
CA MET A 1 -56.00 -33.82 -55.78
C MET A 1 -55.94 -33.06 -54.46
N SER A 2 -55.43 -33.70 -53.41
CA SER A 2 -55.18 -33.09 -52.10
C SER A 2 -54.02 -33.89 -51.50
N GLU A 3 -52.80 -33.40 -51.71
CA GLU A 3 -51.57 -33.99 -51.18
C GLU A 3 -51.42 -33.66 -49.70
N ALA A 4 -51.18 -34.70 -48.91
CA ALA A 4 -50.87 -34.61 -47.48
C ALA A 4 -49.35 -34.51 -47.31
N THR A 5 -48.90 -33.44 -46.63
CA THR A 5 -47.49 -33.22 -46.27
C THR A 5 -47.10 -34.11 -45.07
N PRO A 6 -46.00 -34.88 -45.11
CA PRO A 6 -45.52 -35.65 -43.97
C PRO A 6 -44.77 -34.75 -42.96
N GLY A 7 -45.04 -34.97 -41.66
CA GLY A 7 -44.44 -34.26 -40.54
C GLY A 7 -42.96 -34.59 -40.29
N THR A 8 -42.21 -33.57 -39.89
CA THR A 8 -40.80 -33.64 -39.48
C THR A 8 -40.67 -34.30 -38.09
N PRO A 9 -39.81 -35.31 -37.90
CA PRO A 9 -39.57 -35.89 -36.58
C PRO A 9 -38.72 -34.98 -35.69
N ALA A 10 -39.13 -34.83 -34.43
CA ALA A 10 -38.43 -34.06 -33.41
C ALA A 10 -37.09 -34.71 -33.02
N THR A 11 -36.04 -33.90 -32.96
CA THR A 11 -34.69 -34.31 -32.55
C THR A 11 -34.66 -34.62 -31.03
N PRO A 12 -34.11 -35.77 -30.59
CA PRO A 12 -34.00 -36.08 -29.16
C PRO A 12 -33.06 -35.12 -28.45
N GLY A 13 -33.51 -34.55 -27.34
CA GLY A 13 -32.74 -33.62 -26.51
C GLY A 13 -31.45 -34.23 -25.98
N THR A 14 -30.35 -33.49 -26.12
CA THR A 14 -29.05 -33.83 -25.51
C THR A 14 -29.17 -33.85 -23.98
N PRO A 15 -28.74 -34.93 -23.29
CA PRO A 15 -28.75 -34.96 -21.83
C PRO A 15 -27.81 -33.87 -21.29
N ALA A 16 -28.31 -33.05 -20.37
CA ALA A 16 -27.51 -32.07 -19.65
C ALA A 16 -26.36 -32.78 -18.90
N THR A 17 -25.13 -32.43 -19.23
CA THR A 17 -23.93 -32.96 -18.57
C THR A 17 -23.96 -32.56 -17.08
N PRO A 18 -23.84 -33.50 -16.13
CA PRO A 18 -23.75 -33.16 -14.70
C PRO A 18 -22.52 -32.29 -14.46
N GLY A 19 -22.70 -31.15 -13.80
CA GLY A 19 -21.62 -30.22 -13.48
C GLY A 19 -20.51 -30.91 -12.68
N THR A 20 -19.28 -30.88 -13.21
CA THR A 20 -18.11 -31.47 -12.57
C THR A 20 -17.91 -30.86 -11.17
N PRO A 21 -17.83 -31.67 -10.09
CA PRO A 21 -17.47 -31.19 -8.76
C PRO A 21 -16.11 -30.50 -8.81
N GLY A 22 -16.00 -29.29 -8.24
CA GLY A 22 -14.74 -28.53 -8.23
C GLY A 22 -13.59 -29.35 -7.64
N THR A 23 -12.48 -29.46 -8.38
CA THR A 23 -11.33 -30.28 -8.02
C THR A 23 -10.70 -29.85 -6.67
N PRO A 24 -10.41 -30.80 -5.74
CA PRO A 24 -9.82 -30.53 -4.43
C PRO A 24 -8.56 -29.64 -4.43
N ASP A 25 -7.80 -29.68 -5.53
CA ASP A 25 -6.54 -28.94 -5.70
C ASP A 25 -6.73 -27.41 -5.71
N ALA A 26 -7.86 -26.91 -6.20
CA ALA A 26 -8.11 -25.46 -6.26
C ALA A 26 -8.27 -24.83 -4.86
N THR A 27 -8.85 -25.58 -3.92
CA THR A 27 -9.03 -25.15 -2.54
C THR A 27 -7.71 -25.21 -1.78
N ARG A 28 -6.93 -26.28 -1.91
CA ARG A 28 -5.60 -26.41 -1.28
C ARG A 28 -4.64 -25.30 -1.74
N ARG A 29 -4.68 -24.95 -3.03
CA ARG A 29 -3.91 -23.84 -3.59
C ARG A 29 -4.38 -22.46 -3.13
N ALA A 30 -5.62 -22.31 -2.68
CA ALA A 30 -6.09 -21.05 -2.12
C ALA A 30 -5.49 -20.77 -0.72
N TRP A 31 -5.28 -21.81 0.08
CA TRP A 31 -4.73 -21.70 1.43
C TRP A 31 -3.30 -21.18 1.48
N THR A 32 -2.52 -21.31 0.41
CA THR A 32 -1.16 -20.74 0.34
C THR A 32 -1.14 -19.21 0.32
N PHE A 33 -2.27 -18.56 0.01
CA PHE A 33 -2.34 -17.09 0.00
C PHE A 33 -2.46 -16.48 1.40
N LEU A 34 -2.95 -17.24 2.39
CA LEU A 34 -2.99 -16.80 3.78
C LEU A 34 -1.57 -16.50 4.34
N PRO A 35 -0.61 -17.45 4.30
CA PRO A 35 0.75 -17.18 4.77
C PRO A 35 1.46 -16.13 3.92
N VAL A 36 1.13 -15.96 2.64
CA VAL A 36 1.66 -14.85 1.82
C VAL A 36 1.21 -13.50 2.37
N GLY A 37 -0.07 -13.39 2.78
CA GLY A 37 -0.59 -12.19 3.45
C GLY A 37 0.14 -11.90 4.76
N VAL A 38 0.35 -12.93 5.59
CA VAL A 38 1.08 -12.82 6.87
C VAL A 38 2.53 -12.39 6.64
N VAL A 39 3.27 -13.10 5.78
CA VAL A 39 4.69 -12.84 5.53
C VAL A 39 4.90 -11.44 4.96
N GLY A 40 4.07 -11.00 4.02
CA GLY A 40 4.19 -9.64 3.46
C GLY A 40 3.90 -8.55 4.48
N ALA A 41 2.92 -8.76 5.38
CA ALA A 41 2.65 -7.82 6.46
C ALA A 41 3.76 -7.79 7.51
N VAL A 42 4.31 -8.96 7.90
CA VAL A 42 5.46 -9.04 8.82
C VAL A 42 6.71 -8.41 8.22
N ALA A 43 6.99 -8.65 6.93
CA ALA A 43 8.14 -8.06 6.25
C ALA A 43 8.12 -6.53 6.27
N ALA A 44 6.93 -5.92 6.27
CA ALA A 44 6.81 -4.47 6.37
C ALA A 44 7.11 -3.92 7.77
N LEU A 45 7.10 -4.74 8.82
CA LEU A 45 7.54 -4.33 10.16
C LEU A 45 9.06 -4.20 10.25
N LEU A 46 9.81 -4.63 9.23
CA LEU A 46 11.27 -4.71 9.27
C LEU A 46 11.97 -3.44 9.76
N PRO A 47 11.67 -2.20 9.28
CA PRO A 47 12.34 -0.99 9.76
C PRO A 47 12.19 -0.77 11.27
N TRP A 48 11.12 -1.29 11.86
CA TRP A 48 10.88 -1.24 13.29
C TRP A 48 11.50 -2.42 14.03
N LEU A 49 11.43 -3.63 13.48
CA LEU A 49 12.00 -4.80 14.13
C LEU A 49 13.53 -4.73 14.25
N ILE A 50 14.21 -4.06 13.31
CA ILE A 50 15.68 -3.87 13.39
C ILE A 50 16.11 -2.97 14.55
N THR A 51 15.22 -2.14 15.11
CA THR A 51 15.52 -1.34 16.32
C THR A 51 15.36 -2.17 17.60
N GLY A 52 14.98 -3.44 17.49
CA GLY A 52 14.59 -4.29 18.61
C GLY A 52 13.13 -4.13 19.02
N GLY A 53 12.34 -3.30 18.31
CA GLY A 53 10.91 -3.12 18.56
C GLY A 53 10.58 -2.54 19.95
N ARG A 54 11.53 -1.85 20.59
CA ARG A 54 11.34 -1.27 21.93
C ARG A 54 10.45 -0.05 21.84
N MET A 55 9.47 0.08 22.74
CA MET A 55 8.55 1.21 22.75
C MET A 55 9.31 2.54 22.70
N PRO A 56 8.94 3.46 21.78
CA PRO A 56 9.51 4.80 21.77
C PRO A 56 9.29 5.48 23.12
N LEU A 57 10.26 6.31 23.55
CA LEU A 57 10.11 7.14 24.74
C LEU A 57 8.78 7.92 24.66
N GLN A 58 7.92 7.74 25.66
CA GLN A 58 6.61 8.39 25.67
C GLN A 58 6.71 9.71 26.42
N ASN A 59 6.31 10.82 25.79
CA ASN A 59 6.32 12.13 26.47
C ASN A 59 5.35 12.22 27.67
N LEU A 60 4.48 11.22 27.88
CA LEU A 60 3.52 11.15 28.99
C LEU A 60 3.99 10.23 30.12
N TRP A 61 5.20 9.66 30.05
CA TRP A 61 5.75 8.89 31.17
C TRP A 61 6.08 9.81 32.34
N SER A 62 5.63 9.41 33.53
CA SER A 62 6.06 10.02 34.79
C SER A 62 7.49 9.61 35.16
N GLU A 63 7.83 8.35 34.88
CA GLU A 63 9.16 7.76 35.08
C GLU A 63 9.45 6.78 33.93
N ILE A 64 10.72 6.65 33.55
CA ILE A 64 11.12 5.69 32.51
C ILE A 64 11.09 4.29 33.12
N PRO A 65 10.31 3.33 32.54
CA PRO A 65 10.29 1.97 33.03
C PRO A 65 11.70 1.33 32.96
N PRO A 66 12.13 0.57 33.99
CA PRO A 66 13.43 -0.09 33.99
C PRO A 66 13.56 -1.08 32.82
N ASP A 67 12.45 -1.73 32.44
CA ASP A 67 12.35 -2.58 31.26
C ASP A 67 11.39 -1.96 30.24
N VAL A 68 11.95 -1.26 29.24
CA VAL A 68 11.14 -0.70 28.14
C VAL A 68 10.49 -1.84 27.35
N PRO A 69 9.14 -1.91 27.28
CA PRO A 69 8.46 -3.05 26.67
C PRO A 69 8.64 -3.09 25.15
N VAL A 70 8.41 -4.27 24.56
CA VAL A 70 8.42 -4.48 23.11
C VAL A 70 7.03 -4.23 22.55
N VAL A 71 6.96 -3.49 21.44
CA VAL A 71 5.74 -3.23 20.67
C VAL A 71 5.97 -3.57 19.21
N LEU A 72 4.93 -4.05 18.54
CA LEU A 72 5.01 -4.43 17.12
C LEU A 72 4.94 -3.22 16.19
N LEU A 73 4.36 -2.10 16.63
CA LEU A 73 4.32 -0.83 15.93
C LEU A 73 4.86 0.29 16.83
N PRO A 74 5.61 1.24 16.28
CA PRO A 74 6.12 2.36 17.04
C PRO A 74 4.99 3.35 17.33
N PHE A 75 4.22 3.13 18.39
CA PHE A 75 3.15 4.06 18.80
C PHE A 75 3.77 5.29 19.47
N HIS A 76 3.90 6.35 18.67
CA HIS A 76 4.35 7.69 19.06
C HIS A 76 3.77 8.72 18.08
N PRO A 77 3.46 9.98 18.48
CA PRO A 77 2.94 10.97 17.54
C PRO A 77 3.89 11.24 16.37
N TYR A 78 5.19 11.29 16.65
CA TYR A 78 6.22 11.55 15.64
C TYR A 78 6.50 10.35 14.73
N THR A 79 5.97 9.17 15.04
CA THR A 79 6.10 7.96 14.21
C THR A 79 4.79 7.61 13.52
N ALA A 80 3.74 8.43 13.61
CA ALA A 80 2.45 8.15 12.95
C ALA A 80 2.61 7.94 11.43
N THR A 81 3.45 8.75 10.77
CA THR A 81 3.78 8.58 9.35
C THR A 81 4.50 7.24 9.08
N LEU A 82 5.37 6.81 9.99
CA LEU A 82 6.05 5.51 9.89
C LEU A 82 5.07 4.35 10.09
N VAL A 83 4.17 4.43 11.07
CA VAL A 83 3.10 3.44 11.27
C VAL A 83 2.25 3.32 10.01
N ALA A 84 1.82 4.45 9.43
CA ALA A 84 1.05 4.45 8.20
C ALA A 84 1.85 3.83 7.03
N ALA A 85 3.13 4.16 6.91
CA ALA A 85 4.03 3.62 5.89
C ALA A 85 4.21 2.10 6.02
N ILE A 86 4.44 1.57 7.22
CA ILE A 86 4.52 0.12 7.50
C ILE A 86 3.24 -0.59 7.03
N LEU A 87 2.08 -0.07 7.40
CA LEU A 87 0.79 -0.69 7.09
C LEU A 87 0.48 -0.63 5.58
N LEU A 88 0.67 0.52 4.93
CA LEU A 88 0.37 0.71 3.50
C LEU A 88 1.41 0.03 2.60
N PHE A 89 2.69 0.12 2.93
CA PHE A 89 3.74 -0.55 2.15
C PHE A 89 3.62 -2.07 2.28
N GLY A 90 3.32 -2.59 3.48
CA GLY A 90 3.02 -4.01 3.67
C GLY A 90 1.81 -4.49 2.87
N ALA A 91 0.74 -3.71 2.85
CA ALA A 91 -0.40 -3.96 1.98
C ALA A 91 -0.01 -4.00 0.49
N ALA A 92 0.85 -3.10 0.04
CA ALA A 92 1.35 -3.10 -1.33
C ALA A 92 2.21 -4.35 -1.65
N LEU A 93 3.13 -4.74 -0.75
CA LEU A 93 3.94 -5.96 -0.89
C LEU A 93 3.07 -7.20 -1.00
N VAL A 94 2.08 -7.33 -0.10
CA VAL A 94 1.10 -8.43 -0.11
C VAL A 94 0.31 -8.45 -1.42
N GLY A 95 -0.18 -7.30 -1.88
CA GLY A 95 -0.93 -7.18 -3.13
C GLY A 95 -0.09 -7.54 -4.37
N VAL A 96 1.18 -7.11 -4.42
CA VAL A 96 2.13 -7.43 -5.50
C VAL A 96 2.42 -8.94 -5.52
N ALA A 97 2.76 -9.53 -4.37
CA ALA A 97 3.00 -10.97 -4.25
C ALA A 97 1.76 -11.78 -4.64
N GLY A 98 0.58 -11.39 -4.14
CA GLY A 98 -0.70 -12.01 -4.49
C GLY A 98 -1.01 -11.92 -5.97
N ARG A 99 -0.70 -10.80 -6.63
CA ARG A 99 -0.86 -10.64 -8.07
C ARG A 99 0.10 -11.54 -8.86
N ALA A 100 1.37 -11.57 -8.47
CA ALA A 100 2.41 -12.38 -9.12
C ALA A 100 2.11 -13.88 -9.03
N LEU A 101 1.61 -14.33 -7.88
CA LEU A 101 1.18 -15.72 -7.64
C LEU A 101 -0.17 -16.09 -8.29
N GLY A 102 -0.84 -15.13 -8.94
CA GLY A 102 -2.05 -15.39 -9.71
C GLY A 102 -3.34 -15.48 -8.88
N SER A 103 -3.42 -14.81 -7.72
CA SER A 103 -4.63 -14.77 -6.84
C SER A 103 -5.93 -14.45 -7.57
N ARG A 104 -5.87 -13.79 -8.73
CA ARG A 104 -7.03 -13.51 -9.60
C ARG A 104 -7.78 -14.77 -10.01
N ARG A 105 -7.05 -15.82 -10.33
CA ARG A 105 -7.57 -17.05 -10.93
C ARG A 105 -8.28 -17.96 -9.93
N THR A 106 -8.09 -17.71 -8.64
CA THR A 106 -8.66 -18.52 -7.56
C THR A 106 -9.72 -17.71 -6.82
N ARG A 107 -10.89 -18.33 -6.57
CA ARG A 107 -12.05 -17.66 -5.93
C ARG A 107 -11.73 -17.08 -4.55
N TRP A 108 -11.06 -17.85 -3.69
CA TRP A 108 -10.80 -17.48 -2.28
C TRP A 108 -9.42 -16.87 -2.04
N ALA A 109 -8.52 -16.89 -3.02
CA ALA A 109 -7.13 -16.48 -2.82
C ALA A 109 -6.99 -15.04 -2.32
N THR A 110 -7.74 -14.09 -2.89
CA THR A 110 -7.68 -12.69 -2.42
C THR A 110 -8.28 -12.50 -1.04
N LEU A 111 -9.34 -13.25 -0.69
CA LEU A 111 -9.91 -13.17 0.66
C LEU A 111 -8.92 -13.71 1.70
N LEU A 112 -8.27 -14.84 1.43
CA LEU A 112 -7.26 -15.42 2.32
C LEU A 112 -6.02 -14.54 2.43
N LEU A 113 -5.60 -13.93 1.32
CA LEU A 113 -4.50 -12.96 1.28
C LEU A 113 -4.81 -11.71 2.12
N LEU A 114 -6.03 -11.16 1.97
CA LEU A 114 -6.52 -10.06 2.80
C LEU A 114 -6.62 -10.46 4.27
N ALA A 115 -7.19 -11.62 4.57
CA ALA A 115 -7.35 -12.11 5.93
C ALA A 115 -6.00 -12.23 6.64
N GLY A 116 -4.99 -12.79 5.97
CA GLY A 116 -3.63 -12.88 6.52
C GLY A 116 -3.03 -11.51 6.83
N ALA A 117 -3.10 -10.58 5.86
CA ALA A 117 -2.56 -9.23 6.05
C ALA A 117 -3.30 -8.43 7.14
N ILE A 118 -4.64 -8.41 7.09
CA ILE A 118 -5.47 -7.69 8.06
C ILE A 118 -5.29 -8.26 9.46
N ALA A 119 -5.29 -9.60 9.61
CA ALA A 119 -5.09 -10.22 10.91
C ALA A 119 -3.73 -9.85 11.51
N THR A 120 -2.64 -9.96 10.73
CA THR A 120 -1.29 -9.57 11.19
C THR A 120 -1.22 -8.10 11.59
N GLN A 121 -1.77 -7.20 10.78
CA GLN A 121 -1.77 -5.77 11.08
C GLN A 121 -2.64 -5.42 12.29
N ALA A 122 -3.81 -6.03 12.42
CA ALA A 122 -4.70 -5.85 13.56
C ALA A 122 -4.07 -6.34 14.86
N ILE A 123 -3.37 -7.49 14.84
CA ILE A 123 -2.59 -7.98 15.99
C ILE A 123 -1.50 -6.98 16.36
N ALA A 124 -0.75 -6.46 15.38
CA ALA A 124 0.30 -5.49 15.63
C ALA A 124 -0.24 -4.19 16.26
N VAL A 125 -1.38 -3.69 15.77
CA VAL A 125 -2.08 -2.53 16.33
C VAL A 125 -2.59 -2.80 17.73
N ALA A 126 -3.31 -3.91 17.95
CA ALA A 126 -3.89 -4.25 19.25
C ALA A 126 -2.82 -4.44 20.32
N GLN A 127 -1.74 -5.17 20.02
CA GLN A 127 -0.64 -5.37 20.93
C GLN A 127 0.04 -4.05 21.29
N SER A 128 0.37 -3.23 20.29
CA SER A 128 1.04 -1.94 20.53
C SER A 128 0.15 -0.99 21.33
N ALA A 129 -1.14 -0.90 20.99
CA ALA A 129 -2.11 -0.06 21.72
C ALA A 129 -2.26 -0.50 23.18
N ALA A 130 -2.44 -1.80 23.43
CA ALA A 130 -2.59 -2.33 24.79
C ALA A 130 -1.34 -2.09 25.64
N THR A 131 -0.15 -2.38 25.08
CA THR A 131 1.13 -2.16 25.77
C THR A 131 1.41 -0.67 25.99
N THR A 132 1.10 0.21 25.02
CA THR A 132 1.22 1.65 25.23
C THR A 132 0.29 2.12 26.33
N ARG A 133 -1.00 1.73 26.33
CA ARG A 133 -1.94 2.17 27.36
C ARG A 133 -1.54 1.72 28.76
N SER A 134 -1.01 0.51 28.92
CA SER A 134 -0.61 -0.03 30.23
C SER A 134 0.62 0.65 30.84
N THR A 135 1.39 1.40 30.05
CA THR A 135 2.59 2.11 30.52
C THR A 135 2.36 3.61 30.77
N LEU A 136 1.19 4.12 30.40
CA LEU A 136 0.84 5.51 30.59
C LEU A 136 0.03 5.70 31.88
N PRO A 137 0.20 6.84 32.57
CA PRO A 137 -0.64 7.18 33.72
C PRO A 137 -2.11 7.26 33.30
N ASP A 138 -3.00 7.00 34.25
CA ASP A 138 -4.43 7.15 34.02
C ASP A 138 -4.79 8.62 33.81
N GLY A 139 -5.58 8.89 32.77
CA GLY A 139 -6.01 10.23 32.43
C GLY A 139 -6.55 10.35 31.02
N ARG A 140 -7.40 11.36 30.82
CA ARG A 140 -8.03 11.65 29.52
C ARG A 140 -7.02 11.85 28.40
N GLU A 141 -5.86 12.46 28.69
CA GLU A 141 -4.82 12.73 27.69
C GLU A 141 -4.18 11.43 27.17
N ALA A 142 -3.90 10.48 28.06
CA ALA A 142 -3.36 9.17 27.68
C ALA A 142 -4.38 8.36 26.86
N ASP A 143 -5.67 8.42 27.24
CA ASP A 143 -6.74 7.76 26.51
C ASP A 143 -6.94 8.35 25.12
N LEU A 144 -6.98 9.69 25.00
CA LEU A 144 -7.08 10.38 23.71
C LEU A 144 -5.88 10.05 22.81
N TYR A 145 -4.69 10.04 23.39
CA TYR A 145 -3.45 9.70 22.69
C TYR A 145 -3.47 8.30 22.07
N VAL A 146 -3.73 7.27 22.89
CA VAL A 146 -3.78 5.88 22.40
C VAL A 146 -4.94 5.69 21.42
N THR A 147 -6.10 6.29 21.70
CA THR A 147 -7.27 6.22 20.81
C THR A 147 -6.97 6.81 19.45
N ALA A 148 -6.40 8.02 19.38
CA ALA A 148 -6.08 8.69 18.11
C ALA A 148 -5.11 7.87 17.25
N LEU A 149 -4.03 7.36 17.84
CA LEU A 149 -3.07 6.50 17.13
C LEU A 149 -3.71 5.19 16.65
N THR A 150 -4.51 4.56 17.51
CA THR A 150 -5.19 3.29 17.18
C THR A 150 -6.20 3.49 16.05
N THR A 151 -7.04 4.52 16.12
CA THR A 151 -8.01 4.87 15.07
C THR A 151 -7.30 5.17 13.76
N GLY A 152 -6.22 5.97 13.78
CA GLY A 152 -5.42 6.26 12.59
C GLY A 152 -4.83 4.99 11.96
N ALA A 153 -4.31 4.08 12.77
CA ALA A 153 -3.79 2.79 12.30
C ALA A 153 -4.89 1.90 11.70
N VAL A 154 -6.07 1.79 12.35
CA VAL A 154 -7.21 1.01 11.85
C VAL A 154 -7.73 1.56 10.53
N LEU A 155 -7.88 2.89 10.40
CA LEU A 155 -8.26 3.52 9.13
C LEU A 155 -7.23 3.22 8.03
N THR A 156 -5.94 3.23 8.38
CA THR A 156 -4.87 2.87 7.46
C THR A 156 -4.93 1.41 7.02
N ILE A 157 -5.28 0.47 7.91
CA ILE A 157 -5.54 -0.94 7.55
C ILE A 157 -6.68 -1.01 6.54
N GLY A 158 -7.76 -0.23 6.71
CA GLY A 158 -8.86 -0.14 5.75
C GLY A 158 -8.41 0.30 4.35
N VAL A 159 -7.59 1.36 4.28
CA VAL A 159 -6.98 1.81 3.01
C VAL A 159 -6.06 0.71 2.43
N GLY A 160 -5.25 0.06 3.27
CA GLY A 160 -4.38 -1.05 2.90
C GLY A 160 -5.15 -2.24 2.33
N ALA A 161 -6.30 -2.59 2.90
CA ALA A 161 -7.18 -3.63 2.35
C ALA A 161 -7.66 -3.26 0.93
N GLY A 162 -8.00 -1.99 0.69
CA GLY A 162 -8.28 -1.46 -0.63
C GLY A 162 -7.10 -1.60 -1.61
N VAL A 163 -5.89 -1.24 -1.17
CA VAL A 163 -4.64 -1.40 -1.95
C VAL A 163 -4.42 -2.86 -2.34
N VAL A 164 -4.54 -3.78 -1.38
CA VAL A 164 -4.42 -5.24 -1.62
C VAL A 164 -5.46 -5.70 -2.63
N ALA A 165 -6.73 -5.33 -2.45
CA ALA A 165 -7.81 -5.74 -3.34
C ALA A 165 -7.60 -5.24 -4.78
N LEU A 166 -7.20 -3.98 -4.94
CA LEU A 166 -6.90 -3.38 -6.24
C LEU A 166 -5.71 -4.06 -6.93
N LEU A 167 -4.60 -4.28 -6.21
CA LEU A 167 -3.43 -4.98 -6.74
C LEU A 167 -3.75 -6.43 -7.13
N ALA A 168 -4.40 -7.15 -6.22
CA ALA A 168 -4.70 -8.56 -6.36
C ALA A 168 -5.74 -8.80 -7.45
N LYS A 169 -6.84 -8.04 -7.53
CA LYS A 169 -8.00 -8.33 -8.42
C LYS A 169 -8.24 -7.33 -9.55
N ALA A 170 -8.04 -6.03 -9.36
CA ALA A 170 -8.46 -5.01 -10.35
C ALA A 170 -7.63 -5.01 -11.67
N PRO A 171 -8.18 -4.62 -12.83
CA PRO A 171 -7.40 -4.47 -14.06
C PRO A 171 -6.12 -3.61 -13.89
N ARG A 172 -5.22 -3.61 -14.88
CA ARG A 172 -3.93 -2.88 -14.77
C ARG A 172 -4.10 -1.43 -14.30
N ALA A 173 -5.17 -0.75 -14.72
CA ALA A 173 -5.51 0.60 -14.27
C ALA A 173 -5.65 0.70 -12.73
N GLY A 174 -6.51 -0.11 -12.11
CA GLY A 174 -6.68 -0.11 -10.65
C GLY A 174 -5.40 -0.51 -9.90
N ALA A 175 -4.60 -1.41 -10.49
CA ALA A 175 -3.32 -1.78 -9.91
C ALA A 175 -2.28 -0.65 -9.91
N VAL A 176 -2.29 0.24 -10.92
CA VAL A 176 -1.40 1.41 -10.95
C VAL A 176 -1.71 2.36 -9.81
N VAL A 177 -2.99 2.62 -9.54
CA VAL A 177 -3.42 3.48 -8.42
C VAL A 177 -2.91 2.91 -7.09
N ALA A 178 -3.11 1.61 -6.86
CA ALA A 178 -2.64 0.94 -5.66
C ALA A 178 -1.11 0.87 -5.55
N LEU A 179 -0.40 0.69 -6.67
CA LEU A 179 1.08 0.76 -6.71
C LEU A 179 1.57 2.16 -6.37
N ALA A 180 0.89 3.23 -6.79
CA ALA A 180 1.26 4.59 -6.45
C ALA A 180 1.11 4.87 -4.94
N VAL A 181 0.02 4.39 -4.31
CA VAL A 181 -0.14 4.46 -2.85
C VAL A 181 1.00 3.73 -2.14
N GLY A 182 1.31 2.50 -2.57
CA GLY A 182 2.44 1.73 -2.05
C GLY A 182 3.78 2.43 -2.25
N ALA A 183 3.99 3.06 -3.40
CA ALA A 183 5.20 3.80 -3.72
C ALA A 183 5.41 5.00 -2.79
N VAL A 184 4.35 5.77 -2.50
CA VAL A 184 4.40 6.88 -1.53
C VAL A 184 4.76 6.36 -0.14
N ALA A 185 4.13 5.25 0.30
CA ALA A 185 4.42 4.62 1.58
C ALA A 185 5.87 4.06 1.66
N ALA A 186 6.47 3.69 0.53
CA ALA A 186 7.84 3.20 0.48
C ALA A 186 8.86 4.25 0.95
N GLY A 187 8.57 5.55 0.78
CA GLY A 187 9.49 6.63 1.17
C GLY A 187 9.82 6.60 2.66
N PRO A 188 8.84 6.86 3.55
CA PRO A 188 9.08 6.81 5.01
C PRO A 188 9.52 5.42 5.49
N TRP A 189 9.06 4.34 4.85
CA TRP A 189 9.49 2.98 5.17
C TRP A 189 10.98 2.76 4.92
N LEU A 190 11.49 3.18 3.76
CA LEU A 190 12.91 3.10 3.41
C LEU A 190 13.77 4.05 4.24
N SER A 191 13.29 5.27 4.48
CA SER A 191 13.98 6.23 5.34
C SER A 191 14.21 5.67 6.74
N ALA A 192 13.19 5.02 7.33
CA ALA A 192 13.31 4.37 8.64
C ALA A 192 14.19 3.13 8.63
N LEU A 193 14.40 2.49 7.48
CA LEU A 193 15.34 1.37 7.36
C LEU A 193 16.79 1.86 7.34
N ILE A 194 17.04 3.05 6.78
CA ILE A 194 18.39 3.63 6.63
C ILE A 194 18.80 4.41 7.88
N VAL A 195 17.89 5.22 8.42
CA VAL A 195 18.08 5.93 9.68
C VAL A 195 16.95 5.50 10.61
N PRO A 196 17.19 4.46 11.42
CA PRO A 196 16.18 3.96 12.33
C PRO A 196 15.74 5.02 13.34
N PHE A 197 14.46 5.01 13.68
CA PHE A 197 13.89 5.98 14.61
C PHE A 197 14.62 5.93 15.96
N GLY A 198 14.93 7.10 16.52
CA GLY A 198 15.68 7.22 17.79
C GLY A 198 17.20 7.22 17.62
N THR A 199 17.72 7.12 16.40
CA THR A 199 19.16 7.30 16.12
C THR A 199 19.46 8.78 15.83
N VAL A 200 20.64 9.24 16.28
CA VAL A 200 21.17 10.58 15.96
C VAL A 200 22.34 10.40 15.00
N PRO A 201 22.13 10.50 13.68
CA PRO A 201 23.21 10.36 12.73
C PRO A 201 24.16 11.57 12.82
N THR A 202 25.47 11.30 12.85
CA THR A 202 26.50 12.35 12.84
C THR A 202 26.64 13.03 11.48
N GLU A 203 26.26 12.33 10.40
CA GLU A 203 26.23 12.82 9.03
C GLU A 203 25.00 12.30 8.30
N ILE A 204 24.48 13.04 7.32
CA ILE A 204 23.34 12.58 6.50
C ILE A 204 23.84 11.46 5.57
N PRO A 205 23.35 10.22 5.70
CA PRO A 205 23.77 9.14 4.82
C PRO A 205 23.46 9.50 3.36
N PRO A 206 24.42 9.37 2.42
CA PRO A 206 24.19 9.66 1.00
C PRO A 206 23.00 8.91 0.42
N LEU A 207 22.74 7.71 0.93
CA LEU A 207 21.60 6.88 0.53
C LEU A 207 20.24 7.55 0.79
N LEU A 208 20.09 8.38 1.84
CA LEU A 208 18.84 9.13 2.08
C LEU A 208 18.53 10.11 0.96
N THR A 209 19.56 10.69 0.33
CA THR A 209 19.37 11.59 -0.82
C THR A 209 18.83 10.85 -2.05
N LEU A 210 18.97 9.53 -2.11
CA LEU A 210 18.40 8.68 -3.15
C LEU A 210 16.96 8.26 -2.83
N VAL A 211 16.61 8.09 -1.54
CA VAL A 211 15.27 7.64 -1.10
C VAL A 211 14.15 8.54 -1.63
N GLN A 212 14.35 9.86 -1.62
CA GLN A 212 13.36 10.82 -2.13
C GLN A 212 12.97 10.59 -3.61
N TRP A 213 13.82 9.93 -4.40
CA TRP A 213 13.53 9.60 -5.79
C TRP A 213 12.79 8.26 -5.93
N VAL A 214 12.82 7.40 -4.91
CA VAL A 214 12.24 6.05 -4.99
C VAL A 214 10.72 6.09 -5.17
N PRO A 215 9.92 6.80 -4.34
CA PRO A 215 8.47 6.85 -4.52
C PRO A 215 8.02 7.29 -5.93
N PRO A 216 8.48 8.44 -6.49
CA PRO A 216 8.03 8.85 -7.81
C PRO A 216 8.53 7.92 -8.92
N MET A 217 9.74 7.35 -8.81
CA MET A 217 10.24 6.39 -9.80
C MET A 217 9.42 5.09 -9.81
N LEU A 218 9.05 4.56 -8.64
CA LEU A 218 8.20 3.37 -8.54
C LEU A 218 6.81 3.62 -9.15
N ALA A 219 6.22 4.78 -8.89
CA ALA A 219 4.95 5.17 -9.50
C ALA A 219 5.06 5.32 -11.03
N GLY A 220 6.11 5.98 -11.53
CA GLY A 220 6.37 6.10 -12.96
C GLY A 220 6.58 4.75 -13.64
N ALA A 221 7.30 3.84 -12.98
CA ALA A 221 7.47 2.46 -13.44
C ALA A 221 6.12 1.70 -13.49
N ALA A 222 5.24 1.91 -12.52
CA ALA A 222 3.89 1.34 -12.53
C ALA A 222 3.06 1.85 -13.73
N ILE A 223 3.13 3.15 -14.04
CA ILE A 223 2.48 3.74 -15.21
C ILE A 223 3.02 3.11 -16.51
N ALA A 224 4.34 3.03 -16.65
CA ALA A 224 4.97 2.41 -17.82
C ALA A 224 4.59 0.93 -17.99
N TRP A 225 4.53 0.18 -16.88
CA TRP A 225 4.10 -1.21 -16.86
C TRP A 225 2.66 -1.37 -17.38
N ALA A 226 1.73 -0.54 -16.92
CA ALA A 226 0.34 -0.56 -17.39
C ALA A 226 0.23 -0.14 -18.86
N GLY A 227 1.01 0.86 -19.29
CA GLY A 227 0.95 1.48 -20.60
C GLY A 227 -0.25 2.42 -20.75
N ILE A 228 -0.29 3.18 -21.84
CA ILE A 228 -1.31 4.24 -22.09
C ILE A 228 -2.38 3.87 -23.12
N GLY A 229 -2.50 2.58 -23.48
CA GLY A 229 -3.36 2.12 -24.58
C GLY A 229 -4.87 2.09 -24.31
N SER A 230 -5.37 2.69 -23.21
CA SER A 230 -6.81 2.84 -22.97
C SER A 230 -7.09 4.01 -22.02
N ALA A 231 -8.27 4.62 -22.12
CA ALA A 231 -8.69 5.75 -21.29
C ALA A 231 -8.54 5.46 -19.79
N GLY A 232 -8.96 4.26 -19.34
CA GLY A 232 -8.81 3.87 -17.93
C GLY A 232 -7.35 3.80 -17.45
N ARG A 233 -6.38 3.47 -18.33
CA ARG A 233 -4.96 3.46 -17.96
C ARG A 233 -4.37 4.88 -17.94
N ILE A 234 -4.85 5.77 -18.81
CA ILE A 234 -4.49 7.18 -18.78
C ILE A 234 -4.98 7.81 -17.48
N LEU A 235 -6.27 7.62 -17.15
CA LEU A 235 -6.85 8.10 -15.89
C LEU A 235 -6.11 7.54 -14.66
N ALA A 236 -5.73 6.25 -14.68
CA ALA A 236 -4.92 5.68 -13.61
C ALA A 236 -3.52 6.29 -13.52
N GLY A 237 -2.91 6.66 -14.65
CA GLY A 237 -1.63 7.37 -14.67
C GLY A 237 -1.74 8.78 -14.09
N VAL A 238 -2.80 9.51 -14.42
CA VAL A 238 -3.11 10.82 -13.83
C VAL A 238 -3.35 10.69 -12.33
N ALA A 239 -4.13 9.69 -11.91
CA ALA A 239 -4.36 9.42 -10.49
C ALA A 239 -3.07 9.06 -9.75
N ALA A 240 -2.19 8.25 -10.34
CA ALA A 240 -0.89 7.94 -9.77
C ALA A 240 0.00 9.19 -9.61
N LEU A 241 0.00 10.09 -10.60
CA LEU A 241 0.72 11.34 -10.52
C LEU A 241 0.15 12.25 -9.41
N ALA A 242 -1.19 12.33 -9.31
CA ALA A 242 -1.86 13.06 -8.24
C ALA A 242 -1.52 12.47 -6.87
N ILE A 243 -1.48 11.14 -6.72
CA ILE A 243 -1.09 10.47 -5.47
C ILE A 243 0.37 10.78 -5.11
N VAL A 244 1.28 10.77 -6.07
CA VAL A 244 2.70 11.10 -5.84
C VAL A 244 2.88 12.56 -5.43
N TRP A 245 2.06 13.47 -5.94
CA TRP A 245 2.09 14.89 -5.59
C TRP A 245 1.43 15.16 -4.23
N ILE A 246 0.20 14.68 -4.03
CA ILE A 246 -0.64 14.99 -2.87
C ILE A 246 -0.27 14.11 -1.66
N GLY A 247 0.10 12.86 -1.89
CA GLY A 247 0.32 11.86 -0.84
C GLY A 247 1.36 12.28 0.21
N PRO A 248 2.57 12.71 -0.19
CA PRO A 248 3.56 13.22 0.76
C PRO A 248 3.06 14.42 1.56
N ALA A 249 2.42 15.40 0.92
CA ALA A 249 1.85 16.55 1.60
C ALA A 249 0.77 16.15 2.62
N ALA A 250 -0.10 15.20 2.26
CA ALA A 250 -1.12 14.65 3.14
C ALA A 250 -0.50 13.97 4.37
N LEU A 251 0.56 13.18 4.18
CA LEU A 251 1.30 12.56 5.30
C LEU A 251 1.93 13.63 6.21
N THR A 252 2.47 14.71 5.65
CA THR A 252 3.03 15.82 6.43
C THR A 252 1.95 16.54 7.25
N GLY A 253 0.81 16.89 6.65
CA GLY A 253 -0.29 17.56 7.34
C GLY A 253 -0.90 16.69 8.45
N VAL A 254 -1.13 15.40 8.19
CA VAL A 254 -1.60 14.45 9.21
C VAL A 254 -0.56 14.26 10.32
N GLY A 255 0.71 14.14 9.96
CA GLY A 255 1.80 14.05 10.94
C GLY A 255 1.87 15.28 11.85
N TYR A 256 1.66 16.47 11.29
CA TYR A 256 1.55 17.70 12.07
C TYR A 256 0.35 17.68 13.03
N ALA A 257 -0.84 17.32 12.55
CA ALA A 257 -2.05 17.24 13.36
C ALA A 257 -1.84 16.32 14.57
N LEU A 258 -1.34 15.10 14.32
CA LEU A 258 -1.11 14.10 15.36
C LEU A 258 0.03 14.51 16.32
N GLY A 259 1.06 15.20 15.83
CA GLY A 259 2.18 15.68 16.62
C GLY A 259 1.87 16.90 17.51
N SER A 260 0.86 17.68 17.17
CA SER A 260 0.56 18.98 17.81
C SER A 260 -0.27 18.83 19.09
N ARG A 261 0.37 18.29 20.14
CA ARG A 261 -0.26 18.03 21.46
C ARG A 261 -0.90 19.26 22.09
N VAL A 262 -0.32 20.44 21.87
CA VAL A 262 -0.84 21.72 22.39
C VAL A 262 -2.25 22.01 21.88
N LEU A 263 -2.60 21.50 20.69
CA LEU A 263 -3.89 21.73 20.03
C LEU A 263 -4.92 20.62 20.31
N TRP A 264 -4.66 19.66 21.19
CA TRP A 264 -5.63 18.59 21.47
C TRP A 264 -6.94 19.08 22.10
N ASN A 265 -6.88 20.21 22.79
CA ASN A 265 -8.07 20.89 23.33
C ASN A 265 -8.69 21.88 22.33
N ASP A 266 -8.07 22.08 21.17
CA ASP A 266 -8.54 22.95 20.08
C ASP A 266 -8.50 22.20 18.73
N PRO A 267 -9.50 21.33 18.46
CA PRO A 267 -9.56 20.58 17.21
C PRO A 267 -9.65 21.47 15.96
N ALA A 268 -10.24 22.66 16.08
CA ALA A 268 -10.36 23.60 14.97
C ALA A 268 -8.99 24.15 14.59
N GLY A 269 -8.23 24.65 15.56
CA GLY A 269 -6.85 25.10 15.34
C GLY A 269 -5.92 23.97 14.85
N MET A 270 -6.13 22.74 15.33
CA MET A 270 -5.39 21.57 14.83
C MET A 270 -5.65 21.30 13.34
N ILE A 271 -6.91 21.37 12.90
CA ILE A 271 -7.29 21.18 11.49
C ILE A 271 -6.73 22.33 10.65
N GLU A 272 -6.85 23.58 11.11
CA GLU A 272 -6.34 24.75 10.40
C GLU A 272 -4.82 24.66 10.21
N GLY A 273 -4.07 24.36 11.27
CA GLY A 273 -2.62 24.17 11.18
C GLY A 273 -2.22 23.00 10.28
N ALA A 274 -2.96 21.89 10.33
CA ALA A 274 -2.72 20.74 9.45
C ALA A 274 -2.97 21.08 7.97
N VAL A 275 -4.04 21.82 7.67
CA VAL A 275 -4.36 22.32 6.33
C VAL A 275 -3.31 23.31 5.85
N GLN A 276 -2.81 24.19 6.73
CA GLN A 276 -1.74 25.12 6.40
C GLN A 276 -0.45 24.37 6.05
N VAL A 277 -0.01 23.43 6.89
CA VAL A 277 1.19 22.62 6.65
C VAL A 277 1.05 21.78 5.39
N PHE A 278 -0.12 21.17 5.17
CA PHE A 278 -0.44 20.47 3.93
C PHE A 278 -0.29 21.37 2.71
N THR A 279 -0.87 22.57 2.75
CA THR A 279 -0.85 23.53 1.65
C THR A 279 0.57 24.01 1.37
N LEU A 280 1.34 24.30 2.41
CA LEU A 280 2.76 24.64 2.28
C LEU A 280 3.54 23.50 1.62
N ALA A 281 3.37 22.26 2.08
CA ALA A 281 4.05 21.10 1.50
C ALA A 281 3.63 20.84 0.05
N LEU A 282 2.35 21.08 -0.29
CA LEU A 282 1.80 20.88 -1.63
C LEU A 282 2.27 21.92 -2.64
N LEU A 283 2.46 23.17 -2.20
CA LEU A 283 2.77 24.31 -3.06
C LEU A 283 4.24 24.72 -3.07
N THR A 284 5.05 24.22 -2.12
CA THR A 284 6.51 24.45 -2.13
C THR A 284 7.10 23.81 -3.38
N PRO A 285 7.68 24.58 -4.32
CA PRO A 285 8.11 24.06 -5.60
C PRO A 285 9.03 22.85 -5.45
N GLU A 286 10.07 22.95 -4.61
CA GLU A 286 11.06 21.90 -4.40
C GLU A 286 10.44 20.58 -3.94
N LEU A 287 9.33 20.63 -3.20
CA LEU A 287 8.63 19.43 -2.75
C LEU A 287 7.62 18.93 -3.80
N ALA A 288 7.01 19.83 -4.57
CA ALA A 288 5.96 19.53 -5.52
C ALA A 288 6.48 19.09 -6.90
N TRP A 289 7.39 19.85 -7.52
CA TRP A 289 7.80 19.62 -8.91
C TRP A 289 8.73 18.40 -9.04
N ARG A 290 9.63 18.23 -8.07
CA ARG A 290 10.66 17.17 -8.08
C ARG A 290 10.05 15.76 -8.23
N PRO A 291 9.08 15.34 -7.41
CA PRO A 291 8.48 14.01 -7.55
C PRO A 291 7.63 13.87 -8.83
N ILE A 292 6.95 14.94 -9.26
CA ILE A 292 6.18 14.93 -10.52
C ILE A 292 7.10 14.68 -11.71
N VAL A 293 8.19 15.46 -11.83
CA VAL A 293 9.15 15.33 -12.93
C VAL A 293 9.82 13.96 -12.92
N ALA A 294 10.26 13.48 -11.75
CA ALA A 294 10.85 12.15 -11.62
C ALA A 294 9.90 11.03 -12.07
N CYS A 295 8.63 11.12 -11.67
CA CYS A 295 7.59 10.17 -12.08
C CYS A 295 7.37 10.19 -13.59
N LEU A 296 7.22 11.38 -14.18
CA LEU A 296 7.01 11.55 -15.62
C LEU A 296 8.20 11.07 -16.44
N VAL A 297 9.43 11.42 -16.04
CA VAL A 297 10.65 10.96 -16.71
C VAL A 297 10.74 9.44 -16.67
N THR A 298 10.49 8.83 -15.50
CA THR A 298 10.55 7.37 -15.35
C THR A 298 9.47 6.68 -16.19
N ALA A 299 8.25 7.22 -16.21
CA ALA A 299 7.17 6.71 -17.05
C ALA A 299 7.49 6.82 -18.54
N ALA A 300 8.00 7.98 -18.99
CA ALA A 300 8.37 8.23 -20.38
C ALA A 300 9.47 7.29 -20.86
N LEU A 301 10.54 7.13 -20.06
CA LEU A 301 11.62 6.18 -20.35
C LEU A 301 11.10 4.75 -20.46
N GLY A 302 10.30 4.30 -19.49
CA GLY A 302 9.74 2.93 -19.50
C GLY A 302 8.81 2.67 -20.70
N LEU A 303 8.00 3.66 -21.10
CA LEU A 303 7.15 3.58 -22.29
C LEU A 303 7.99 3.57 -23.58
N GLY A 304 9.02 4.42 -23.67
CA GLY A 304 9.93 4.50 -24.81
C GLY A 304 10.68 3.19 -25.05
N ILE A 305 11.26 2.60 -24.00
CA ILE A 305 11.93 1.30 -24.06
C ILE A 305 10.96 0.23 -24.59
N ARG A 306 9.73 0.19 -24.07
CA ARG A 306 8.72 -0.78 -24.49
C ARG A 306 8.31 -0.60 -25.96
N ALA A 307 8.21 0.64 -26.43
CA ALA A 307 7.91 0.94 -27.83
C ALA A 307 9.05 0.48 -28.75
N ALA A 308 10.31 0.74 -28.38
CA ALA A 308 11.49 0.29 -29.13
C ALA A 308 11.57 -1.24 -29.23
N LEU A 309 11.33 -1.95 -28.12
CA LEU A 309 11.34 -3.42 -28.10
C LEU A 309 10.22 -4.04 -28.96
N ARG A 310 9.05 -3.40 -29.06
CA ARG A 310 7.96 -3.86 -29.93
C ARG A 310 8.32 -3.72 -31.40
N ARG A 311 8.92 -2.59 -31.80
CA ARG A 311 9.33 -2.35 -33.18
C ARG A 311 10.38 -3.36 -33.66
N ARG A 312 11.34 -3.74 -32.80
CA ARG A 312 12.37 -4.75 -33.14
C ARG A 312 11.78 -6.12 -33.46
N ARG A 313 10.82 -6.60 -32.65
CA ARG A 313 10.17 -7.90 -32.87
C ARG A 313 9.39 -7.96 -34.19
N SER A 314 8.67 -6.89 -34.53
CA SER A 314 7.95 -6.82 -35.81
C SER A 314 8.87 -6.79 -37.03
N GLY A 315 10.08 -6.23 -36.89
CA GLY A 315 11.11 -6.26 -37.94
C GLY A 315 11.75 -7.65 -38.11
N GLU A 316 11.95 -8.39 -37.03
CA GLU A 316 12.49 -9.76 -37.05
C GLU A 316 11.49 -10.77 -37.63
N GLU A 317 10.19 -10.62 -37.37
CA GLU A 317 9.13 -11.46 -37.98
C GLU A 317 9.02 -11.17 -39.49
N GLY A 318 9.00 -9.91 -39.91
CA GLY A 318 8.97 -9.54 -41.33
C GLY A 318 10.21 -9.96 -42.12
N ALA A 319 11.37 -10.12 -41.47
CA ALA A 319 12.59 -10.63 -42.08
C ALA A 319 12.70 -12.17 -42.11
N ARG A 320 11.86 -12.90 -41.35
CA ARG A 320 11.76 -14.36 -41.41
C ARG A 320 10.78 -14.85 -42.47
N ASP A 321 9.79 -14.02 -42.79
CA ASP A 321 8.76 -14.31 -43.79
C ASP A 321 9.14 -13.85 -45.22
N ALA A 322 10.31 -13.21 -45.38
CA ALA A 322 10.90 -12.76 -46.65
C ALA A 322 12.05 -13.67 -47.08
#